data_AF-A0A6B3IPR2-F1
#
_entry.id   AF-A0A6B3IPR2-F1
#
_cell.length_a   1.000
_cell.length_b   1.000
_cell.length_c   1.000
_cell.angle_alpha   90.00
_cell.angle_beta   90.00
_cell.angle_gamma   90.00
#
_symmetry.space_group_name_H-M   'P 1'
#
loop_
_entity.id
_entity.type
_entity.pdbx_description
1 polymer ?
#
loop_
_entity_poly.entity_id
_entity_poly.type
_entity_poly.pdbx_seq_one_letter_code
_entity_poly.pdbx_strand_id
1 'polypeptide(L)'
;FQLDQLSMTFVLLITGVGTLIHIYSIGYMEHDERRRRFFGYLNLFLAAMLILVIADNYLLLYVGWEGVGLASYLLIGFWQHKPSAATAAKKAFLVNRVGDMGLSIAIMLMFTTFGT
;
A
#
# COMPACT_ATOMS: atom_id res chain seq x y z
N PHE A 1 3.87 17.58 1.77
CA PHE A 1 4.55 16.51 2.52
C PHE A 1 5.10 17.08 3.82
N GLN A 2 4.89 16.39 4.94
CA GLN A 2 5.39 16.78 6.26
C GLN A 2 6.26 15.67 6.85
N LEU A 3 7.47 16.05 7.28
CA LEU A 3 8.40 15.17 7.97
C LEU A 3 8.57 15.67 9.39
N ASP A 4 7.76 15.12 10.30
CA ASP A 4 7.90 15.35 11.74
C ASP A 4 8.50 14.11 12.43
N GLN A 5 8.64 14.18 13.76
CA GLN A 5 9.23 13.10 14.56
C GLN A 5 8.42 11.80 14.49
N LEU A 6 7.11 11.88 14.30
CA LEU A 6 6.22 10.73 14.14
C LEU A 6 6.41 10.12 12.74
N SER A 7 6.33 10.94 11.68
CA SER A 7 6.56 10.50 10.31
C SER A 7 7.95 9.88 10.15
N MET A 8 9.00 10.46 10.76
CA MET A 8 10.35 9.87 10.74
C MET A 8 10.39 8.48 11.38
N THR A 9 9.68 8.28 12.49
CA THR A 9 9.59 6.97 13.16
C THR A 9 8.97 5.92 12.22
N PHE A 10 7.88 6.28 11.55
CA PHE A 10 7.25 5.39 10.57
C PHE A 10 8.10 5.16 9.33
N VAL A 11 8.77 6.19 8.80
CA VAL A 11 9.68 6.05 7.66
C VAL A 11 10.82 5.09 7.97
N LEU A 12 11.44 5.20 9.15
CA LEU A 12 12.50 4.29 9.59
C LEU A 12 11.99 2.86 9.76
N LEU A 13 10.78 2.68 10.31
CA LEU A 13 10.17 1.38 10.46
C LEU A 13 9.87 0.74 9.09
N ILE A 14 9.22 1.49 8.20
CA ILE A 14 8.83 1.01 6.85
C ILE A 14 10.07 0.67 6.03
N THR A 15 11.09 1.52 6.04
CA THR A 15 12.33 1.28 5.28
C THR A 15 13.16 0.16 5.89
N GLY A 16 13.28 0.10 7.22
CA GLY A 16 14.01 -0.95 7.94
C GLY A 16 13.38 -2.33 7.75
N VAL A 17 12.10 -2.49 8.12
CA VAL A 17 11.37 -3.74 7.93
C VAL A 17 11.24 -4.07 6.44
N GLY A 18 10.99 -3.07 5.60
CA GLY A 18 10.94 -3.23 4.15
C GLY A 18 12.23 -3.79 3.56
N THR A 19 13.40 -3.37 4.06
CA THR A 19 14.70 -3.90 3.64
C THR A 19 14.87 -5.36 4.08
N LEU A 20 14.50 -5.70 5.31
CA LEU A 20 14.53 -7.08 5.79
C LEU A 20 13.62 -7.99 4.95
N ILE A 21 12.42 -7.54 4.62
CA ILE A 21 11.49 -8.28 3.75
C ILE A 21 12.07 -8.42 2.33
N HIS A 22 12.74 -7.39 1.80
CA HIS A 22 13.41 -7.48 0.50
C HIS A 22 14.50 -8.55 0.50
N ILE A 23 15.37 -8.55 1.51
CA ILE A 23 16.45 -9.55 1.65
C ILE A 23 15.86 -10.96 1.74
N TYR A 24 14.84 -11.16 2.58
CA TYR A 24 14.15 -12.44 2.69
C TYR A 24 13.51 -12.88 1.36
N SER A 25 12.90 -11.94 0.64
CA SER A 25 12.22 -12.20 -0.63
C SER A 25 13.18 -12.61 -1.75
N ILE A 26 14.46 -12.20 -1.70
CA ILE A 26 15.47 -12.62 -2.68
C ILE A 26 15.65 -14.14 -2.65
N GLY A 27 15.80 -14.72 -1.45
CA GLY A 27 15.91 -16.17 -1.29
C GLY A 27 14.59 -16.89 -1.58
N TYR A 28 13.46 -16.35 -1.08
CA TYR A 28 12.15 -16.98 -1.27
C TYR A 28 11.71 -17.07 -2.74
N MET A 29 12.07 -16.07 -3.57
CA MET A 29 11.71 -15.99 -4.99
C MET A 29 12.81 -16.49 -5.94
N GLU A 30 13.86 -17.13 -5.42
CA GLU A 30 15.01 -17.57 -6.23
C GLU A 30 14.58 -18.49 -7.39
N HIS A 31 13.56 -19.31 -7.15
CA HIS A 31 13.09 -20.35 -8.07
C HIS A 31 11.94 -19.89 -8.97
N ASP A 32 11.47 -18.63 -8.83
CA ASP A 32 10.28 -18.11 -9.52
C ASP A 32 10.69 -17.16 -10.67
N GLU A 33 10.36 -17.51 -11.91
CA GLU A 33 10.72 -16.72 -13.10
C GLU A 33 10.14 -15.29 -13.09
N ARG A 34 9.04 -15.09 -12.35
CA ARG A 34 8.33 -13.81 -12.24
C ARG A 34 8.85 -12.92 -11.12
N ARG A 35 9.98 -13.23 -10.48
CA ARG A 35 10.59 -12.45 -9.39
C ARG A 35 10.66 -10.94 -9.65
N ARG A 36 10.96 -10.52 -10.89
CA ARG A 36 11.02 -9.09 -11.27
C ARG A 36 9.70 -8.35 -11.04
N ARG A 37 8.56 -9.01 -11.31
CA ARG A 37 7.24 -8.44 -11.07
C ARG A 37 6.93 -8.36 -9.58
N PHE A 38 7.30 -9.41 -8.82
CA PHE A 38 7.14 -9.41 -7.37
C PHE A 38 7.87 -8.25 -6.70
N PHE A 39 9.16 -8.05 -7.05
CA PHE A 39 9.93 -6.90 -6.55
C PHE A 39 9.36 -5.57 -7.02
N GLY A 40 8.82 -5.48 -8.24
CA GLY A 40 8.11 -4.29 -8.70
C GLY A 40 6.90 -3.93 -7.82
N TYR A 41 6.08 -4.93 -7.47
CA TYR A 41 4.94 -4.72 -6.57
C TYR A 41 5.36 -4.42 -5.13
N LEU A 42 6.44 -5.04 -4.66
CA LEU A 42 6.99 -4.78 -3.33
C LEU A 42 7.54 -3.34 -3.21
N ASN A 43 8.21 -2.85 -4.24
CA ASN A 43 8.67 -1.45 -4.30
C ASN A 43 7.49 -0.48 -4.39
N LEU A 44 6.47 -0.81 -5.19
CA LEU A 44 5.23 -0.02 -5.24
C LEU A 44 4.56 0.05 -3.87
N PHE A 45 4.50 -1.06 -3.14
CA PHE A 45 3.95 -1.11 -1.79
C PHE A 45 4.72 -0.19 -0.84
N LEU A 46 6.05 -0.28 -0.81
CA LEU A 46 6.87 0.59 0.03
C LEU A 46 6.73 2.07 -0.35
N ALA A 47 6.73 2.38 -1.64
CA ALA A 47 6.54 3.76 -2.11
C ALA A 47 5.19 4.34 -1.70
N ALA A 48 4.11 3.57 -1.85
CA ALA A 48 2.77 3.99 -1.44
C ALA A 48 2.66 4.17 0.09
N MET A 49 3.25 3.25 0.86
CA MET A 49 3.27 3.34 2.31
C MET A 49 4.08 4.55 2.80
N LEU A 50 5.19 4.87 2.12
CA LEU A 50 5.96 6.08 2.40
C LEU A 50 5.10 7.32 2.12
N ILE A 51 4.51 7.45 0.93
CA ILE A 51 3.63 8.57 0.58
C ILE A 51 2.53 8.78 1.63
N LEU A 52 1.93 7.68 2.11
CA LEU A 52 0.88 7.72 3.14
C LEU A 52 1.37 8.36 4.45
N VAL A 53 2.56 8.03 4.93
CA VAL A 53 3.06 8.52 6.24
C VAL A 53 3.70 9.91 6.18
N ILE A 54 4.10 10.38 5.01
CA ILE A 54 4.62 11.75 4.79
C ILE A 54 3.54 12.70 4.26
N ALA A 55 2.30 12.24 4.11
CA ALA A 55 1.18 13.05 3.64
C ALA A 55 0.82 14.13 4.67
N ASP A 56 0.76 15.38 4.22
CA ASP A 56 0.37 16.55 5.03
C ASP A 56 -1.07 17.02 4.75
N ASN A 57 -1.77 16.33 3.86
CA ASN A 57 -3.15 16.64 3.50
C ASN A 57 -3.93 15.35 3.19
N TYR A 58 -5.25 15.43 3.37
CA TYR A 58 -6.13 14.27 3.24
C TYR A 58 -6.19 13.70 1.81
N LEU A 59 -6.01 14.53 0.78
CA LEU A 59 -5.96 14.07 -0.61
C LEU A 59 -4.74 13.19 -0.87
N LEU A 60 -3.56 13.62 -0.41
CA LEU A 60 -2.32 12.87 -0.55
C LEU A 60 -2.34 11.58 0.29
N LEU A 61 -2.96 11.63 1.47
CA LEU A 61 -3.21 10.44 2.28
C LEU A 61 -4.11 9.45 1.53
N TYR A 62 -5.18 9.93 0.89
CA TYR A 62 -6.06 9.10 0.06
C TYR A 62 -5.33 8.46 -1.11
N VAL A 63 -4.43 9.20 -1.79
CA VAL A 63 -3.58 8.66 -2.86
C VAL A 63 -2.65 7.56 -2.33
N GLY A 64 -1.99 7.79 -1.18
CA GLY A 64 -1.14 6.77 -0.55
C GLY A 64 -1.93 5.52 -0.17
N TRP A 65 -3.13 5.72 0.39
CA TRP A 65 -4.05 4.65 0.78
C TRP A 65 -4.49 3.77 -0.41
N GLU A 66 -4.94 4.40 -1.49
CA GLU A 66 -5.28 3.72 -2.75
C GLU A 66 -4.08 2.96 -3.34
N GLY A 67 -2.89 3.57 -3.29
CA GLY A 67 -1.64 2.94 -3.73
C GLY A 67 -1.31 1.67 -2.94
N VAL A 68 -1.48 1.70 -1.62
CA VAL A 68 -1.28 0.53 -0.74
C VAL A 68 -2.32 -0.55 -1.05
N GLY A 69 -3.59 -0.18 -1.25
CA GLY A 69 -4.66 -1.10 -1.63
C GLY A 69 -4.38 -1.81 -2.97
N LEU A 70 -3.96 -1.06 -3.99
CA LEU A 70 -3.59 -1.59 -5.30
C LEU A 70 -2.37 -2.51 -5.22
N ALA A 71 -1.31 -2.09 -4.54
CA ALA A 71 -0.10 -2.91 -4.39
C ALA A 71 -0.40 -4.23 -3.65
N SER A 72 -1.24 -4.18 -2.62
CA SER A 72 -1.70 -5.36 -1.88
C SER A 72 -2.48 -6.32 -2.77
N TYR A 73 -3.40 -5.80 -3.59
CA TYR A 73 -4.14 -6.60 -4.57
C TYR A 73 -3.21 -7.33 -5.55
N LEU A 74 -2.21 -6.62 -6.08
CA LEU A 74 -1.24 -7.17 -7.03
C LEU A 74 -0.33 -8.24 -6.39
N LEU A 75 0.07 -8.04 -5.12
CA LEU A 75 0.87 -9.01 -4.37
C LEU A 75 0.08 -10.28 -4.02
N ILE A 76 -1.15 -10.14 -3.51
CA ILE A 76 -2.02 -11.30 -3.21
C ILE A 76 -2.36 -12.06 -4.50
N GLY A 77 -2.61 -11.32 -5.58
CA GLY A 77 -2.91 -11.86 -6.90
C GLY A 77 -1.68 -12.32 -7.70
N PHE A 78 -0.47 -12.32 -7.13
CA PHE A 78 0.75 -12.65 -7.87
C PHE A 78 0.68 -14.02 -8.55
N TRP A 79 0.18 -15.03 -7.84
CA TRP A 79 -0.14 -16.35 -8.39
C TRP A 79 -1.60 -16.46 -8.84
N GLN A 80 -2.03 -15.54 -9.71
CA GLN A 80 -3.37 -15.49 -10.31
C GLN A 80 -3.85 -16.80 -10.97
N HIS A 81 -2.92 -17.70 -11.34
CA HIS A 81 -3.25 -19.00 -11.90
C HIS A 81 -3.95 -19.92 -10.88
N LYS A 82 -3.79 -19.66 -9.57
CA LYS A 82 -4.54 -20.33 -8.51
C LYS A 82 -5.88 -19.61 -8.32
N PRO A 83 -7.04 -20.28 -8.54
CA PRO A 83 -8.35 -19.66 -8.37
C PRO A 83 -8.58 -19.11 -6.95
N SER A 84 -7.99 -19.76 -5.93
CA SER A 84 -8.02 -19.29 -4.54
C SER A 84 -7.33 -17.95 -4.36
N ALA A 85 -6.16 -17.73 -4.97
CA ALA A 85 -5.41 -16.48 -4.91
C ALA A 85 -6.14 -15.35 -5.65
N ALA A 86 -6.69 -15.63 -6.83
CA ALA A 86 -7.47 -14.66 -7.60
C ALA A 86 -8.74 -14.22 -6.85
N THR A 87 -9.44 -15.16 -6.20
CA THR A 87 -10.66 -14.86 -5.42
C THR A 87 -10.32 -14.11 -4.14
N ALA A 88 -9.24 -14.49 -3.45
CA ALA A 88 -8.76 -13.78 -2.26
C ALA A 88 -8.35 -12.34 -2.58
N ALA A 89 -7.60 -12.13 -3.67
CA ALA A 89 -7.20 -10.80 -4.12
C ALA A 89 -8.43 -9.93 -4.41
N LYS A 90 -9.40 -10.44 -5.17
CA LYS A 90 -10.65 -9.72 -5.46
C LYS A 90 -11.42 -9.36 -4.19
N LYS A 91 -11.53 -10.29 -3.24
CA LYS A 91 -12.20 -10.04 -1.96
C LYS A 91 -11.48 -8.96 -1.15
N ALA A 92 -10.16 -9.05 -1.03
CA ALA A 92 -9.35 -8.05 -0.33
C ALA A 92 -9.50 -6.66 -0.95
N PHE A 93 -9.45 -6.56 -2.27
CA PHE A 93 -9.61 -5.29 -2.98
C PHE A 93 -11.01 -4.71 -2.82
N LEU A 94 -12.06 -5.53 -2.87
CA LEU A 94 -13.43 -5.06 -2.67
C LEU A 94 -13.66 -4.51 -1.27
N VAL A 95 -13.13 -5.20 -0.24
CA VAL A 95 -13.22 -4.72 1.14
C VAL A 95 -12.43 -3.43 1.33
N ASN A 96 -11.25 -3.31 0.71
CA ASN A 96 -10.50 -2.05 0.69
C ASN A 96 -11.34 -0.92 0.09
N ARG A 97 -12.00 -1.19 -1.04
CA ARG A 97 -12.82 -0.21 -1.76
C ARG A 97 -14.00 0.33 -0.95
N VAL A 98 -14.60 -0.51 -0.12
CA VAL A 98 -15.65 -0.07 0.82
C VAL A 98 -15.06 0.89 1.87
N GLY A 99 -13.85 0.62 2.35
CA GLY A 99 -13.10 1.54 3.21
C GLY A 99 -12.80 2.87 2.51
N ASP A 100 -12.40 2.83 1.24
CA ASP A 100 -12.08 4.01 0.42
C ASP A 100 -13.31 4.92 0.24
N MET A 101 -14.51 4.34 0.13
CA MET A 101 -15.76 5.10 0.11
C MET A 101 -16.02 5.81 1.44
N GLY A 102 -15.80 5.13 2.56
CA GLY A 102 -15.93 5.75 3.89
C GLY A 102 -14.93 6.90 4.08
N LEU A 103 -13.67 6.69 3.69
CA LEU A 103 -12.63 7.69 3.77
C LEU A 103 -12.92 8.90 2.87
N SER A 104 -13.33 8.69 1.62
CA SER A 104 -13.67 9.78 0.70
C SER A 104 -14.87 10.61 1.18
N ILE A 105 -15.91 9.98 1.75
CA ILE A 105 -17.03 10.68 2.37
C ILE A 105 -16.56 11.51 3.56
N ALA A 106 -15.71 10.95 4.43
CA ALA A 106 -15.17 11.68 5.58
C ALA A 106 -14.34 12.89 5.14
N ILE A 107 -13.50 12.73 4.11
CA ILE A 107 -12.70 13.84 3.55
C ILE A 107 -13.61 14.92 2.98
N MET A 108 -14.66 14.55 2.22
CA MET A 108 -15.64 15.52 1.71
C MET A 108 -16.37 16.25 2.85
N LEU A 109 -16.80 15.54 3.89
CA LEU A 109 -17.46 16.15 5.04
C LEU A 109 -16.54 17.12 5.79
N MET A 110 -15.30 16.73 6.04
CA MET A 110 -14.29 17.60 6.66
C MET A 110 -14.07 18.85 5.83
N PHE A 111 -13.92 18.70 4.51
CA PHE A 111 -13.73 19.83 3.60
C PHE A 111 -14.94 20.78 3.58
N THR A 112 -16.18 20.24 3.57
CA THR A 112 -17.39 21.09 3.62
C THR A 112 -17.62 21.77 4.96
N THR A 113 -17.19 21.15 6.07
CA THR A 113 -17.45 21.65 7.43
C THR A 113 -16.38 22.65 7.88
N PHE A 114 -15.11 22.38 7.57
CA PHE A 114 -13.98 23.18 8.05
C PHE A 114 -13.31 24.01 6.96
N GLY A 115 -13.60 23.75 5.68
CA GLY A 115 -13.03 24.49 4.54
C GLY A 115 -11.56 24.19 4.25
N THR A 116 -10.98 23.21 4.93
CA THR A 116 -9.58 22.76 4.82
C THR A 116 -9.49 21.24 4.92
#